data_AF-A0A6N7CVE2-F1
#
_entry.id   AF-A0A6N7CVE2-F1
#
_cell.length_a   1.000
_cell.length_b   1.000
_cell.length_c   1.000
_cell.angle_alpha   90.00
_cell.angle_beta   90.00
_cell.angle_gamma   90.00
#
_symmetry.space_group_name_H-M   'P 1'
#
loop_
_entity.id
_entity.type
_entity.pdbx_description
1 polymer ?
#
loop_
_entity_poly.entity_id
_entity_poly.type
_entity_poly.pdbx_seq_one_letter_code
_entity_poly.pdbx_strand_id
1 'polypeptide(L)'
;MSRNVPDPARISRKRSDEKTNRQTHTRHACPADAPPSQLDPYRGAVRDQLPPGLPLDPFAGDPTDPAAALDALEPDRPLDPQERLAVEADLADLAVFEALLAPRGIRGLVEHCEDCRHDHYRDWDMLRADLLQLLVGGPARPHEPAYAPTPEAYATWDYCCGYADAQVNDAVHGPRFDA
;
A
#
# COMPACT_ATOMS: atom_id res chain seq x y z
N MET A 1 30.46 -15.40 33.59
CA MET A 1 30.77 -14.18 32.81
C MET A 1 29.47 -13.44 32.58
N SER A 2 29.42 -12.19 33.03
CA SER A 2 28.21 -11.43 33.35
C SER A 2 27.34 -11.10 32.13
N ARG A 3 26.04 -11.29 32.31
CA ARG A 3 24.98 -10.72 31.47
C ARG A 3 25.01 -9.21 31.63
N ASN A 4 25.06 -8.48 30.53
CA ASN A 4 24.93 -7.03 30.54
C ASN A 4 23.61 -6.68 29.86
N VAL A 5 22.62 -6.35 30.69
CA VAL A 5 21.31 -5.82 30.29
C VAL A 5 21.29 -4.36 30.73
N PRO A 6 21.07 -3.38 29.83
CA PRO A 6 20.74 -2.03 30.25
C PRO A 6 19.23 -1.84 30.43
N ASP A 7 18.87 -1.32 31.61
CA ASP A 7 17.54 -0.97 32.11
C ASP A 7 16.99 0.33 31.42
N PRO A 8 15.73 0.34 30.96
CA PRO A 8 15.09 1.50 30.32
C PRO A 8 14.40 2.45 31.31
N ALA A 9 15.11 3.48 31.81
CA ALA A 9 14.46 4.61 32.47
C ALA A 9 15.28 5.92 32.43
N ARG A 10 15.03 6.79 31.44
CA ARG A 10 15.08 8.25 31.65
C ARG A 10 14.35 9.03 30.55
N ILE A 11 13.09 9.34 30.83
CA ILE A 11 12.31 10.40 30.17
C ILE A 11 12.54 11.70 30.95
N SER A 12 13.06 12.76 30.31
CA SER A 12 12.56 14.13 30.51
C SER A 12 13.22 15.17 29.58
N ARG A 13 12.37 15.65 28.65
CA ARG A 13 12.18 17.02 28.15
C ARG A 13 13.07 18.12 28.74
N LYS A 14 13.62 19.01 27.88
CA LYS A 14 13.05 20.35 27.58
C LYS A 14 14.00 21.26 26.78
N ARG A 15 13.35 22.16 26.02
CA ARG A 15 13.74 23.50 25.54
C ARG A 15 14.68 23.53 24.32
N SER A 16 14.16 23.92 23.15
CA SER A 16 13.86 25.31 22.71
C SER A 16 15.14 25.98 22.25
N ASP A 17 15.30 26.16 20.94
CA ASP A 17 15.86 27.39 20.41
C ASP A 17 15.25 27.71 19.05
N GLU A 18 14.52 28.80 19.11
CA GLU A 18 13.76 29.51 18.12
C GLU A 18 14.72 30.40 17.32
N LYS A 19 14.74 30.25 15.99
CA LYS A 19 15.41 31.21 15.10
C LYS A 19 14.46 31.60 13.97
N THR A 20 13.60 32.55 14.33
CA THR A 20 13.22 33.76 13.59
C THR A 20 13.74 33.84 12.15
N ASN A 21 12.87 33.59 11.16
CA ASN A 21 13.08 34.13 9.81
C ASN A 21 12.10 35.29 9.60
N ARG A 22 12.65 36.51 9.62
CA ARG A 22 11.96 37.78 9.46
C ARG A 22 11.80 38.05 7.96
N GLN A 23 10.64 37.75 7.39
CA GLN A 23 10.33 38.10 6.01
C GLN A 23 9.79 39.54 5.98
N THR A 24 10.59 40.43 5.41
CA THR A 24 10.30 41.85 5.22
C THR A 24 9.16 42.03 4.22
N HIS A 25 8.09 42.68 4.68
CA HIS A 25 6.93 43.01 3.88
C HIS A 25 7.16 44.38 3.22
N THR A 26 7.43 44.38 1.90
CA THR A 26 7.52 45.61 1.11
C THR A 26 6.22 45.76 0.33
N ARG A 27 5.37 46.70 0.75
CA ARG A 27 4.16 47.15 0.04
C ARG A 27 4.51 48.38 -0.78
N HIS A 28 4.36 48.35 -2.10
CA HIS A 28 4.18 49.49 -3.02
C HIS A 28 3.82 48.91 -4.41
N ALA A 29 2.94 49.40 -5.27
CA ALA A 29 1.76 50.28 -5.26
C ALA A 29 1.06 50.02 -6.63
N CYS A 30 -0.27 50.15 -6.73
CA CYS A 30 -1.00 50.05 -8.01
C CYS A 30 -0.81 51.31 -8.89
N PRO A 31 -0.79 51.15 -10.22
CA PRO A 31 -1.34 52.15 -11.13
C PRO A 31 -2.56 51.61 -11.87
N ALA A 32 -3.57 52.48 -11.99
CA ALA A 32 -4.81 52.27 -12.71
C ALA A 32 -4.64 52.43 -14.24
N ASP A 33 -5.64 51.91 -14.95
CA ASP A 33 -6.08 52.22 -16.33
C ASP A 33 -5.38 51.52 -17.52
N ALA A 34 -6.01 50.44 -18.01
CA ALA A 34 -5.97 50.01 -19.41
C ALA A 34 -7.36 49.46 -19.85
N PRO A 35 -7.85 49.78 -21.06
CA PRO A 35 -9.23 49.54 -21.50
C PRO A 35 -9.50 48.06 -21.91
N PRO A 36 -10.77 47.61 -21.96
CA PRO A 36 -11.09 46.20 -22.19
C PRO A 36 -10.97 45.83 -23.68
N SER A 37 -10.04 44.93 -24.01
CA SER A 37 -10.05 44.21 -25.28
C SER A 37 -10.84 42.92 -25.13
N GLN A 38 -12.01 42.88 -25.77
CA GLN A 38 -12.78 41.66 -26.05
C GLN A 38 -11.87 40.59 -26.68
N LEU A 39 -11.59 39.52 -25.95
CA LEU A 39 -11.09 38.27 -26.52
C LEU A 39 -11.92 37.14 -25.90
N ASP A 40 -12.72 36.51 -26.75
CA ASP A 40 -13.50 35.32 -26.42
C ASP A 40 -12.57 34.22 -25.87
N PRO A 41 -12.77 33.74 -24.63
CA PRO A 41 -11.80 32.86 -23.96
C PRO A 41 -11.91 31.38 -24.36
N TYR A 42 -12.74 31.02 -25.33
CA TYR A 42 -13.09 29.62 -25.62
C TYR A 42 -12.64 29.10 -26.99
N ARG A 43 -11.42 29.43 -27.44
CA ARG A 43 -10.88 28.79 -28.66
C ARG A 43 -9.38 28.57 -28.63
N GLY A 44 -8.95 27.67 -27.75
CA GLY A 44 -7.66 26.98 -27.85
C GLY A 44 -7.92 25.48 -27.94
N ALA A 45 -7.37 24.82 -28.97
CA ALA A 45 -7.56 23.41 -29.24
C ALA A 45 -7.07 22.54 -28.07
N VAL A 46 -7.99 22.14 -27.19
CA VAL A 46 -7.75 21.24 -26.06
C VAL A 46 -8.19 19.83 -26.46
N ARG A 47 -7.55 18.81 -25.87
CA ARG A 47 -7.99 17.42 -26.00
C ARG A 47 -9.31 17.27 -25.23
N ASP A 48 -10.40 17.70 -25.85
CA ASP A 48 -11.78 17.76 -25.33
C ASP A 48 -12.48 16.39 -25.20
N GLN A 49 -11.78 15.27 -25.33
CA GLN A 49 -12.45 13.98 -25.37
C GLN A 49 -12.73 13.40 -23.97
N LEU A 50 -13.35 14.20 -23.09
CA LEU A 50 -14.26 13.63 -22.10
C LEU A 50 -15.57 13.27 -22.79
N PRO A 51 -16.27 12.19 -22.36
CA PRO A 51 -17.59 11.85 -22.88
C PRO A 51 -18.52 13.09 -22.88
N PRO A 52 -19.30 13.32 -23.96
CA PRO A 52 -20.12 14.51 -24.07
C PRO A 52 -21.14 14.59 -22.92
N GLY A 53 -21.14 15.73 -22.20
CA GLY A 53 -22.07 16.01 -21.10
C GLY A 53 -21.46 16.14 -19.71
N LEU A 54 -20.16 15.90 -19.56
CA LEU A 54 -19.44 16.22 -18.31
C LEU A 54 -19.04 17.71 -18.29
N PRO A 55 -19.08 18.37 -17.11
CA PRO A 55 -18.57 19.72 -16.96
C PRO A 55 -17.07 19.78 -17.30
N LEU A 56 -16.59 20.95 -17.73
CA LEU A 56 -15.14 21.18 -17.87
C LEU A 56 -14.47 20.92 -16.51
N ASP A 57 -13.34 20.23 -16.54
CA ASP A 57 -12.50 20.00 -15.37
C ASP A 57 -12.08 21.36 -14.77
N PRO A 58 -12.37 21.64 -13.47
CA PRO A 58 -11.99 22.89 -12.82
C PRO A 58 -10.47 23.11 -12.72
N PHE A 59 -9.66 22.06 -12.88
CA PHE A 59 -8.19 22.14 -12.87
C PHE A 59 -7.57 22.26 -14.27
N ALA A 60 -8.39 22.31 -15.33
CA ALA A 60 -7.90 22.38 -16.70
C ALA A 60 -6.99 23.61 -16.94
N GLY A 61 -5.71 23.36 -17.26
CA GLY A 61 -4.72 24.41 -17.55
C GLY A 61 -4.04 25.01 -16.32
N ASP A 62 -4.28 24.47 -15.12
CA ASP A 62 -3.55 24.85 -13.92
C ASP A 62 -2.11 24.29 -13.97
N PRO A 63 -1.05 25.13 -13.95
CA PRO A 63 0.33 24.66 -13.90
C PRO A 63 0.69 23.94 -12.59
N THR A 64 -0.18 24.01 -11.59
CA THR A 64 -0.09 23.34 -10.29
C THR A 64 -1.17 22.27 -10.11
N ASP A 65 -1.72 21.74 -11.22
CA ASP A 65 -2.69 20.66 -11.19
C ASP A 65 -2.16 19.44 -10.41
N PRO A 66 -2.79 19.06 -9.28
CA PRO A 66 -2.38 17.88 -8.53
C PRO A 66 -2.60 16.57 -9.30
N ALA A 67 -3.52 16.51 -10.27
CA ALA A 67 -3.78 15.32 -11.07
C ALA A 67 -2.65 15.04 -12.08
N ALA A 68 -1.95 16.08 -12.56
CA ALA A 68 -0.79 15.93 -13.43
C ALA A 68 0.34 15.08 -12.81
N ALA A 69 0.41 15.02 -11.47
CA ALA A 69 1.36 14.15 -10.76
C ALA A 69 0.99 12.66 -10.87
N LEU A 70 -0.30 12.30 -11.01
CA LEU A 70 -0.75 10.93 -11.24
C LEU A 70 -0.49 10.48 -12.68
N ASP A 71 -0.69 11.36 -13.67
CA ASP A 71 -0.41 11.06 -15.09
C ASP A 71 1.08 10.76 -15.35
N ALA A 72 1.96 11.26 -14.49
CA ALA A 72 3.41 11.00 -14.53
C ALA A 72 3.80 9.64 -13.94
N LEU A 73 2.89 8.94 -13.25
CA LEU A 73 3.13 7.57 -12.80
C LEU A 73 3.04 6.65 -14.02
N GLU A 74 4.11 5.92 -14.31
CA GLU A 74 4.08 4.91 -15.36
C GLU A 74 3.01 3.86 -15.04
N PRO A 75 2.17 3.46 -16.02
CA PRO A 75 1.21 2.39 -15.80
C PRO A 75 1.95 1.12 -15.38
N ASP A 76 1.41 0.40 -14.39
CA ASP A 76 1.98 -0.86 -13.92
C ASP A 76 2.24 -1.77 -15.12
N ARG A 77 3.51 -2.16 -15.30
CA ARG A 77 3.89 -3.08 -16.38
C ARG A 77 3.21 -4.43 -16.14
N PRO A 78 2.74 -5.12 -17.19
CA PRO A 78 2.24 -6.47 -17.03
C PRO A 78 3.36 -7.37 -16.48
N LEU A 79 2.98 -8.34 -15.64
CA LEU A 79 3.90 -9.35 -15.13
C LEU A 79 4.56 -10.10 -16.29
N ASP A 80 5.87 -10.33 -16.19
CA ASP A 80 6.55 -11.24 -17.09
C ASP A 80 6.10 -12.70 -16.84
N PRO A 81 6.38 -13.63 -17.76
CA PRO A 81 5.92 -15.02 -17.62
C PRO A 81 6.41 -15.73 -16.34
N GLN A 82 7.59 -15.37 -15.83
CA GLN A 82 8.14 -15.95 -14.62
C GLN A 82 7.49 -15.36 -13.37
N GLU A 83 7.32 -14.04 -13.33
CA GLU A 83 6.57 -13.35 -12.26
C GLU A 83 5.14 -13.89 -12.17
N ARG A 84 4.48 -14.04 -13.32
CA ARG A 84 3.13 -14.61 -13.38
C ARG A 84 3.09 -16.03 -12.81
N LEU A 85 4.04 -16.89 -13.17
CA LEU A 85 4.11 -18.26 -12.67
C LEU A 85 4.35 -18.28 -11.15
N ALA A 86 5.16 -17.37 -10.62
CA ALA A 86 5.38 -17.25 -9.18
C ALA A 86 4.07 -16.88 -8.45
N VAL A 87 3.34 -15.88 -8.95
CA VAL A 87 2.04 -15.49 -8.36
C VAL A 87 1.01 -16.62 -8.44
N GLU A 88 0.98 -17.38 -9.53
CA GLU A 88 0.11 -18.56 -9.65
C GLU A 88 0.49 -19.66 -8.65
N ALA A 89 1.78 -19.87 -8.38
CA ALA A 89 2.26 -20.79 -7.35
C ALA A 89 1.87 -20.31 -5.95
N ASP A 90 2.06 -19.03 -5.64
CA ASP A 90 1.67 -18.44 -4.35
C ASP A 90 0.15 -18.57 -4.10
N LEU A 91 -0.68 -18.41 -5.13
CA LEU A 91 -2.13 -18.66 -5.05
C LEU A 91 -2.47 -20.11 -4.73
N ALA A 92 -1.73 -21.06 -5.30
CA ALA A 92 -1.92 -22.48 -5.02
C ALA A 92 -1.53 -22.82 -3.57
N ASP A 93 -0.40 -22.30 -3.10
CA ASP A 93 0.07 -22.46 -1.73
C ASP A 93 -0.91 -21.82 -0.74
N LEU A 94 -1.41 -20.62 -1.03
CA LEU A 94 -2.40 -19.93 -0.21
C LEU A 94 -3.68 -20.77 -0.03
N ALA A 95 -4.16 -21.41 -1.10
CA ALA A 95 -5.33 -22.29 -1.03
C ALA A 95 -5.08 -23.52 -0.14
N VAL A 96 -3.87 -24.08 -0.17
CA VAL A 96 -3.46 -25.19 0.70
C VAL A 96 -3.40 -24.72 2.16
N PHE A 97 -2.78 -23.57 2.43
CA PHE A 97 -2.64 -23.04 3.78
C PHE A 97 -4.00 -22.76 4.42
N GLU A 98 -4.89 -22.11 3.69
CA GLU A 98 -6.25 -21.85 4.15
C GLU A 98 -7.01 -23.15 4.44
N ALA A 99 -6.94 -24.14 3.55
CA ALA A 99 -7.61 -25.43 3.75
C ALA A 99 -7.10 -26.17 5.02
N LEU A 100 -5.81 -26.05 5.33
CA LEU A 100 -5.21 -26.68 6.50
C LEU A 100 -5.46 -25.90 7.79
N LEU A 101 -5.39 -24.57 7.74
CA LEU A 101 -5.30 -23.72 8.93
C LEU A 101 -6.60 -22.99 9.29
N ALA A 102 -7.49 -22.73 8.31
CA ALA A 102 -8.79 -22.10 8.60
C ALA A 102 -9.66 -22.92 9.57
N PRO A 103 -9.75 -24.27 9.48
CA PRO A 103 -10.47 -25.08 10.46
C PRO A 103 -9.88 -25.02 11.89
N ARG A 104 -8.63 -24.55 12.02
CA ARG A 104 -7.92 -24.40 13.29
C ARG A 104 -8.04 -22.99 13.87
N GLY A 105 -8.78 -22.11 13.20
CA GLY A 105 -9.02 -20.74 13.65
C GLY A 105 -8.06 -19.69 13.10
N ILE A 106 -7.13 -20.07 12.19
CA ILE A 106 -6.27 -19.10 11.52
C ILE A 106 -7.03 -18.46 10.34
N ARG A 107 -7.15 -17.13 10.37
CA ARG A 107 -7.91 -16.33 9.41
C ARG A 107 -7.08 -15.76 8.28
N GLY A 108 -5.75 -15.79 8.38
CA GLY A 108 -4.88 -15.21 7.38
C GLY A 108 -3.42 -15.18 7.78
N LEU A 109 -2.67 -14.30 7.12
CA LEU A 109 -1.24 -14.11 7.33
C LEU A 109 -0.91 -12.81 8.07
N VAL A 110 0.20 -12.86 8.81
CA VAL A 110 0.85 -11.68 9.38
C VAL A 110 2.23 -11.51 8.75
N GLU A 111 2.53 -10.28 8.32
CA GLU A 111 3.83 -9.86 7.79
C GLU A 111 4.30 -8.61 8.53
N HIS A 112 5.56 -8.57 8.93
CA HIS A 112 6.16 -7.36 9.49
C HIS A 112 6.64 -6.45 8.35
N CYS A 113 6.03 -5.28 8.19
CA CYS A 113 6.46 -4.31 7.17
C CYS A 113 7.63 -3.47 7.70
N GLU A 114 8.79 -3.53 7.05
CA GLU A 114 9.98 -2.76 7.47
C GLU A 114 9.81 -1.24 7.32
N ASP A 115 9.09 -0.80 6.28
CA ASP A 115 8.86 0.62 5.99
C ASP A 115 7.96 1.26 7.05
N CYS A 116 6.85 0.59 7.35
CA CYS A 116 5.87 1.07 8.32
C CYS A 116 6.27 0.72 9.76
N ARG A 117 7.12 -0.29 9.96
CA ARG A 117 7.50 -0.89 11.26
C ARG A 117 6.32 -1.41 12.07
N HIS A 118 5.32 -1.97 11.38
CA HIS A 118 4.10 -2.52 11.98
C HIS A 118 3.77 -3.86 11.33
N ASP A 119 3.03 -4.69 12.08
CA ASP A 119 2.53 -5.97 11.59
C ASP A 119 1.27 -5.74 10.75
N HIS A 120 1.27 -6.30 9.54
CA HIS A 120 0.17 -6.26 8.60
C HIS A 120 -0.55 -7.61 8.64
N TYR A 121 -1.79 -7.58 9.14
CA TYR A 121 -2.68 -8.73 9.21
C TYR A 121 -3.60 -8.72 8.01
N ARG A 122 -3.53 -9.76 7.17
CA ARG A 122 -4.32 -9.89 5.95
C ARG A 122 -5.08 -11.20 5.96
N ASP A 123 -6.39 -11.12 5.88
CA ASP A 123 -7.27 -12.29 5.80
C ASP A 123 -7.04 -13.05 4.48
N TRP A 124 -7.37 -14.35 4.46
CA TRP A 124 -7.23 -15.20 3.27
C TRP A 124 -7.83 -14.59 2.01
N ASP A 125 -9.04 -14.05 2.10
CA ASP A 125 -9.73 -13.44 0.96
C ASP A 125 -9.04 -12.16 0.47
N MET A 126 -8.45 -11.36 1.36
CA MET A 126 -7.71 -10.16 0.99
C MET A 126 -6.45 -10.53 0.20
N LEU A 127 -5.65 -11.46 0.73
CA LEU A 127 -4.45 -11.98 0.07
C LEU A 127 -4.78 -12.55 -1.31
N ARG A 128 -5.83 -13.38 -1.40
CA ARG A 128 -6.24 -13.98 -2.66
C ARG A 128 -6.64 -12.91 -3.68
N ALA A 129 -7.39 -11.90 -3.23
CA ALA A 129 -7.81 -10.83 -4.11
C ALA A 129 -6.64 -10.00 -4.62
N ASP A 130 -5.63 -9.74 -3.79
CA ASP A 130 -4.43 -9.01 -4.17
C ASP A 130 -3.61 -9.78 -5.21
N LEU A 131 -3.37 -11.08 -5.00
CA LEU A 131 -2.65 -11.91 -5.98
C LEU A 131 -3.40 -12.03 -7.31
N LEU A 132 -4.73 -12.21 -7.28
CA LEU A 132 -5.55 -12.21 -8.49
C LEU A 132 -5.50 -10.87 -9.23
N GLN A 133 -5.44 -9.76 -8.51
CA GLN A 133 -5.32 -8.43 -9.07
C GLN A 133 -3.99 -8.24 -9.81
N LEU A 134 -2.89 -8.75 -9.26
CA LEU A 134 -1.58 -8.75 -9.92
C LEU A 134 -1.62 -9.53 -11.25
N LEU A 135 -2.31 -10.66 -11.29
CA LEU A 135 -2.42 -11.48 -12.53
C LEU A 135 -3.19 -10.80 -13.66
N VAL A 136 -4.10 -9.87 -13.35
CA VAL A 136 -4.84 -9.09 -14.36
C VAL A 136 -4.17 -7.76 -14.68
N GLY A 137 -3.02 -7.46 -14.07
CA GLY A 137 -2.24 -6.24 -14.31
C GLY A 137 -2.96 -4.97 -13.88
N GLY A 138 -3.86 -5.07 -12.89
CA GLY A 138 -4.49 -3.88 -12.35
C GLY A 138 -3.80 -3.39 -11.07
N PRO A 139 -4.04 -2.14 -10.66
CA PRO A 139 -3.35 -1.54 -9.53
C PRO A 139 -3.62 -2.32 -8.25
N ALA A 140 -2.61 -2.36 -7.37
CA ALA A 140 -2.80 -2.86 -6.01
C ALA A 140 -3.95 -2.09 -5.36
N ARG A 141 -4.94 -2.82 -4.86
CA ARG A 141 -6.10 -2.16 -4.24
C ARG A 141 -5.68 -1.65 -2.87
N PRO A 142 -5.96 -0.37 -2.54
CA PRO A 142 -5.85 0.08 -1.17
C PRO A 142 -6.76 -0.79 -0.31
N HIS A 143 -6.16 -1.59 0.58
CA HIS A 143 -6.90 -2.27 1.63
C HIS A 143 -6.72 -1.47 2.92
N GLU A 144 -7.82 -1.25 3.62
CA GLU A 144 -7.72 -0.77 4.98
C GLU A 144 -7.14 -1.89 5.85
N PRO A 145 -6.28 -1.58 6.83
CA PRO A 145 -5.79 -2.58 7.78
C PRO A 145 -6.95 -3.29 8.46
N ALA A 146 -6.76 -4.57 8.80
CA ALA A 146 -7.73 -5.29 9.62
C ALA A 146 -8.02 -4.50 10.91
N TYR A 147 -9.29 -4.22 11.18
CA TYR A 147 -9.68 -3.48 12.39
C TYR A 147 -9.56 -4.39 13.62
N ALA A 148 -8.70 -4.01 14.56
CA ALA A 148 -8.44 -4.73 15.81
C ALA A 148 -8.19 -6.25 15.59
N PRO A 149 -7.12 -6.62 14.85
CA PRO A 149 -6.83 -8.01 14.57
C PRO A 149 -6.50 -8.75 15.85
N THR A 150 -6.94 -10.00 15.95
CA THR A 150 -6.55 -10.93 17.02
C THR A 150 -5.25 -11.59 16.57
N PRO A 151 -4.07 -11.25 17.12
CA PRO A 151 -2.79 -11.70 16.56
C PRO A 151 -2.67 -13.23 16.46
N GLU A 152 -3.29 -13.95 17.40
CA GLU A 152 -3.28 -15.41 17.48
C GLU A 152 -4.08 -16.08 16.34
N ALA A 153 -4.92 -15.32 15.64
CA ALA A 153 -5.69 -15.77 14.49
C ALA A 153 -4.91 -15.63 13.16
N TYR A 154 -3.63 -15.25 13.18
CA TYR A 154 -2.81 -15.09 11.97
C TYR A 154 -1.49 -15.83 12.14
N ALA A 155 -0.95 -16.32 11.03
CA ALA A 155 0.32 -17.03 11.00
C ALA A 155 1.29 -16.38 10.01
N THR A 156 2.59 -16.62 10.17
CA THR A 156 3.57 -16.21 9.15
C THR A 156 3.52 -17.16 7.96
N TRP A 157 4.01 -16.70 6.80
CA TRP A 157 4.17 -17.55 5.62
C TRP A 157 5.01 -18.79 5.94
N ASP A 158 6.17 -18.59 6.58
CA ASP A 158 7.08 -19.68 6.96
C ASP A 158 6.41 -20.74 7.85
N TYR A 159 5.56 -20.31 8.79
CA TYR A 159 4.80 -21.23 9.61
C TYR A 159 3.83 -22.07 8.75
N CYS A 160 3.14 -21.44 7.80
CA CYS A 160 2.20 -22.12 6.92
C CYS A 160 2.92 -23.16 6.04
N CYS A 161 4.06 -22.80 5.46
CA CYS A 161 4.90 -23.73 4.69
C CYS A 161 5.34 -24.92 5.53
N GLY A 162 5.89 -24.68 6.73
CA GLY A 162 6.35 -25.75 7.62
C GLY A 162 5.21 -26.65 8.08
N TYR A 163 4.02 -26.09 8.34
CA TYR A 163 2.83 -26.85 8.68
C TYR A 163 2.38 -27.73 7.51
N ALA A 164 2.31 -27.19 6.30
CA ALA A 164 1.92 -27.94 5.11
C ALA A 164 2.90 -29.09 4.81
N ASP A 165 4.22 -28.84 4.92
CA ASP A 165 5.24 -29.87 4.75
C ASP A 165 5.10 -31.01 5.77
N ALA A 166 4.88 -30.67 7.05
CA ALA A 166 4.62 -31.66 8.09
C ALA A 166 3.37 -32.51 7.78
N GLN A 167 2.28 -31.89 7.31
CA GLN A 167 1.06 -32.60 6.94
C GLN A 167 1.28 -33.56 5.75
N VAL A 168 2.08 -33.16 4.76
CA VAL A 168 2.46 -34.03 3.63
C VAL A 168 3.32 -35.19 4.12
N ASN A 169 4.33 -34.93 4.95
CA ASN A 169 5.17 -35.96 5.53
C ASN A 169 4.36 -36.97 6.36
N ASP A 170 3.41 -36.52 7.18
CA ASP A 170 2.54 -37.38 7.98
C ASP A 170 1.61 -38.23 7.09
N ALA A 171 1.13 -37.68 5.97
CA ALA A 171 0.32 -38.43 5.01
C ALA A 171 1.12 -39.53 4.29
N VAL A 172 2.42 -39.29 4.02
CA VAL A 172 3.30 -40.24 3.31
C VAL A 172 3.88 -41.28 4.26
N HIS A 173 4.20 -40.91 5.50
CA HIS A 173 4.96 -41.75 6.43
C HIS A 173 4.17 -42.20 7.67
N GLY A 174 2.91 -41.76 7.81
CA GLY A 174 2.14 -41.92 9.04
C GLY A 174 2.60 -40.95 10.13
N PRO A 175 1.81 -40.76 11.20
CA PRO A 175 2.20 -39.92 12.32
C PRO A 175 3.51 -40.46 12.94
N ARG A 176 4.56 -39.64 12.94
CA ARG A 176 5.88 -39.97 13.52
C ARG A 176 5.89 -39.92 15.05
N PHE A 177 4.83 -40.42 15.70
CA PHE A 177 4.76 -40.57 17.15
C PHE A 177 5.18 -41.98 17.57
N ASP A 178 6.46 -42.32 17.39
CA ASP A 178 7.11 -43.46 18.04
C ASP A 178 8.51 -43.04 18.50
N ALA A 179 8.60 -42.52 19.73
CA ALA A 179 9.83 -42.41 20.54
C ALA A 179 9.48 -42.33 22.03
#